data_AF-A0A2V7WWC8-F1
#
_entry.id   AF-A0A2V7WWC8-F1
#
_cell.length_a   1.000
_cell.length_b   1.000
_cell.length_c   1.000
_cell.angle_alpha   90.00
_cell.angle_beta   90.00
_cell.angle_gamma   90.00
#
_symmetry.space_group_name_H-M   'P 1'
#
loop_
_entity.id
_entity.type
_entity.pdbx_description
1 polymer ?
#
loop_
_entity_poly.entity_id
_entity_poly.type
_entity_poly.pdbx_seq_one_letter_code
_entity_poly.pdbx_strand_id
1 'polypeptide(L)'
;MKTAGARTRATLAAIAVIAATTVLPGCATRDVDARVSSSPATPWQPPPEGRMPPAKPTPPPAIPAAYLQPGATITLEQVLDVALRNNPVTRTSWHQARAAAANLGAKRAEYFPDLELDANVTRSKQTSVGGRFITLQTTYGPSVSLSWLLLDLGGRAADVDEARNALFSADWTHDAVIQNLVLQVEVAFYQYQNARAQAAAAEATLKQARESLAAAEERHRAGVATIADVLQAKTAVSQAELALETAQGSIQTLRGALATAAGVSPDIPVEVAPLAENVNVEQIGETVDALIERAQSQRPDLAAARFEVLKAQSHVRSIRSEGLPTLAAAGSVGRVYFYNSPGLPFADNYSGAILFRFPIFTGGQNVYETLEAREQARSAEGQAETLKDQVVLQVWTSYYNLKTAAQRIRTARDLLTAATQSQEVAAGRYRAGVGSILDLLIAQSAYANARAQEAQARSDWFVALAMLAHDTGSLGPPADRPVPSAGEKGAGQ
;
A
#
# COMPACT_ATOMS: atom_id res chain seq x y z
N MET A 1 78.03 62.52 -34.32
CA MET A 1 78.70 61.20 -34.35
C MET A 1 78.19 60.41 -33.14
N LYS A 2 77.26 59.44 -33.27
CA LYS A 2 77.48 57.98 -33.50
C LYS A 2 78.60 57.45 -32.59
N THR A 3 78.49 56.48 -31.67
CA THR A 3 77.59 55.36 -31.27
C THR A 3 78.01 54.98 -29.83
N ALA A 4 77.26 54.39 -28.88
CA ALA A 4 76.74 53.01 -28.78
C ALA A 4 76.36 52.75 -27.29
N GLY A 5 75.45 51.80 -27.00
CA GLY A 5 75.58 50.94 -25.81
C GLY A 5 74.52 51.01 -24.69
N ALA A 6 73.70 49.95 -24.66
CA ALA A 6 73.17 49.23 -23.48
C ALA A 6 71.98 49.77 -22.65
N ARG A 7 70.91 48.93 -22.65
CA ARG A 7 70.03 48.45 -21.54
C ARG A 7 69.75 49.45 -20.41
N THR A 8 68.49 49.71 -20.04
CA THR A 8 67.67 48.82 -19.19
C THR A 8 66.24 49.40 -19.08
N ARG A 9 65.25 48.51 -18.96
CA ARG A 9 63.80 48.81 -18.89
C ARG A 9 63.44 49.71 -17.72
N ALA A 10 62.62 50.72 -18.00
CA ALA A 10 61.99 51.61 -17.04
C ALA A 10 60.68 51.02 -16.49
N THR A 11 60.52 51.23 -15.20
CA THR A 11 59.34 51.15 -14.34
C THR A 11 58.27 52.19 -14.70
N LEU A 12 56.98 51.83 -14.65
CA LEU A 12 55.94 52.34 -13.70
C LEU A 12 54.48 52.19 -14.22
N ALA A 13 53.58 52.10 -13.23
CA ALA A 13 52.10 52.17 -13.23
C ALA A 13 51.37 50.83 -13.51
N ALA A 14 51.06 50.02 -12.49
CA ALA A 14 49.96 50.15 -11.51
C ALA A 14 48.58 49.84 -12.12
N ILE A 15 47.97 48.71 -11.73
CA ILE A 15 46.54 48.54 -11.39
C ILE A 15 46.36 47.18 -10.67
N ALA A 16 45.94 47.30 -9.41
CA ALA A 16 45.10 46.42 -8.58
C ALA A 16 45.35 44.90 -8.58
N VAL A 17 46.19 44.48 -7.63
CA VAL A 17 46.00 43.20 -6.93
C VAL A 17 44.79 43.36 -6.01
N ILE A 18 43.63 42.85 -6.42
CA ILE A 18 42.52 42.64 -5.49
C ILE A 18 42.85 41.37 -4.70
N ALA A 19 43.37 41.60 -3.50
CA ALA A 19 43.27 40.66 -2.39
C ALA A 19 41.78 40.50 -2.05
N ALA A 20 41.13 39.52 -2.66
CA ALA A 20 39.85 39.00 -2.19
C ALA A 20 40.13 37.89 -1.17
N THR A 21 40.51 38.31 0.03
CA THR A 21 40.14 37.63 1.26
C THR A 21 38.62 37.58 1.33
N THR A 22 38.00 36.56 0.74
CA THR A 22 36.71 36.10 1.25
C THR A 22 37.02 35.26 2.48
N VAL A 23 36.96 35.94 3.62
CA VAL A 23 36.55 35.37 4.90
C VAL A 23 35.48 34.33 4.60
N LEU A 24 35.76 33.05 4.86
CA LEU A 24 34.72 32.08 5.14
C LEU A 24 34.16 32.50 6.51
N PRO A 25 32.99 33.16 6.60
CA PRO A 25 32.36 33.27 7.89
C PRO A 25 31.74 31.90 8.18
N GLY A 26 31.81 31.50 9.43
CA GLY A 26 31.08 30.34 9.91
C GLY A 26 31.99 29.16 10.14
N CYS A 27 32.59 29.14 11.32
CA CYS A 27 32.42 28.00 12.20
C CYS A 27 31.07 27.35 11.87
N ALA A 28 31.07 26.14 11.30
CA ALA A 28 29.91 25.27 11.36
C ALA A 28 29.70 25.02 12.84
N THR A 29 28.91 25.89 13.49
CA THR A 29 28.46 25.66 14.84
C THR A 29 27.73 24.33 14.78
N ARG A 30 28.28 23.33 15.46
CA ARG A 30 27.63 22.06 15.77
C ARG A 30 26.51 22.33 16.80
N ASP A 31 25.75 23.40 16.59
CA ASP A 31 24.69 23.82 17.47
C ASP A 31 23.46 23.03 17.03
N VAL A 32 23.39 21.81 17.58
CA VAL A 32 22.29 20.89 17.32
C VAL A 32 20.98 21.54 17.74
N ASP A 33 21.01 22.36 18.79
CA ASP A 33 19.87 23.09 19.36
C ASP A 33 19.29 24.12 18.38
N ALA A 34 20.08 24.64 17.44
CA ALA A 34 19.61 25.55 16.38
C ALA A 34 18.87 24.83 15.23
N ARG A 35 18.99 23.49 15.13
CA ARG A 35 18.35 22.67 14.09
C ARG A 35 17.15 21.87 14.59
N VAL A 36 17.03 21.71 15.89
CA VAL A 36 15.92 21.00 16.56
C VAL A 36 15.09 21.98 17.39
N SER A 37 14.09 21.50 18.10
CA SER A 37 13.32 22.37 18.98
C SER A 37 14.19 22.90 20.14
N SER A 38 13.96 24.15 20.55
CA SER A 38 14.70 24.81 21.63
C SER A 38 14.47 24.19 23.01
N SER A 39 13.45 23.35 23.19
CA SER A 39 13.20 22.60 24.41
C SER A 39 12.31 21.38 24.14
N PRO A 40 12.31 20.36 25.03
CA PRO A 40 11.40 19.21 24.93
C PRO A 40 9.91 19.58 24.99
N ALA A 41 9.56 20.76 25.51
CA ALA A 41 8.18 21.23 25.66
C ALA A 41 7.75 22.19 24.54
N THR A 42 8.67 22.60 23.65
CA THR A 42 8.35 23.48 22.52
C THR A 42 8.20 22.66 21.25
N PRO A 43 7.13 22.85 20.46
CA PRO A 43 7.04 22.26 19.13
C PRO A 43 8.11 22.83 18.20
N TRP A 44 8.70 21.97 17.36
CA TRP A 44 9.66 22.40 16.36
C TRP A 44 9.00 23.33 15.34
N GLN A 45 9.61 24.49 15.10
CA GLN A 45 9.21 25.40 14.04
C GLN A 45 10.14 25.23 12.84
N PRO A 46 9.61 24.82 11.67
CA PRO A 46 10.46 24.56 10.53
C PRO A 46 11.09 25.86 10.01
N PRO A 47 12.39 25.86 9.67
CA PRO A 47 12.99 26.95 8.91
C PRO A 47 12.31 27.07 7.53
N PRO A 48 12.45 28.19 6.80
CA PRO A 48 11.77 28.41 5.52
C PRO A 48 11.91 27.26 4.51
N GLU A 49 13.08 26.61 4.47
CA GLU A 49 13.40 25.46 3.62
C GLU A 49 12.73 24.14 4.08
N GLY A 50 12.44 24.03 5.37
CA GLY A 50 11.80 22.86 5.99
C GLY A 50 10.29 23.01 6.17
N ARG A 51 9.69 24.10 5.68
CA ARG A 51 8.23 24.29 5.73
C ARG A 51 7.55 23.18 4.93
N MET A 52 6.39 22.75 5.41
CA MET A 52 5.59 21.76 4.69
C MET A 52 5.35 22.27 3.27
N PRO A 53 5.73 21.49 2.24
CA PRO A 53 5.46 21.89 0.87
C PRO A 53 3.95 22.07 0.70
N PRO A 54 3.50 23.06 -0.09
CA PRO A 54 2.08 23.26 -0.32
C PRO A 54 1.47 21.98 -0.88
N ALA A 55 0.30 21.60 -0.37
CA ALA A 55 -0.41 20.44 -0.87
C ALA A 55 -0.64 20.62 -2.37
N LYS A 56 -0.21 19.64 -3.17
CA LYS A 56 -0.56 19.62 -4.59
C LYS A 56 -2.08 19.47 -4.69
N PRO A 57 -2.78 20.26 -5.52
CA PRO A 57 -4.22 20.11 -5.70
C PRO A 57 -4.50 18.69 -6.22
N THR A 58 -5.15 17.89 -5.39
CA THR A 58 -5.58 16.54 -5.75
C THR A 58 -6.79 16.66 -6.66
N PRO A 59 -6.81 16.03 -7.85
CA PRO A 59 -8.03 15.98 -8.65
C PRO A 59 -9.15 15.36 -7.81
N PRO A 60 -10.40 15.86 -7.92
CA PRO A 60 -11.51 15.30 -7.19
C PRO A 60 -11.63 13.80 -7.53
N PRO A 61 -12.02 12.96 -6.55
CA PRO A 61 -12.18 11.53 -6.79
C PRO A 61 -13.18 11.33 -7.94
N ALA A 62 -12.86 10.38 -8.82
CA ALA A 62 -13.71 10.03 -9.94
C ALA A 62 -14.92 9.24 -9.41
N ILE A 63 -15.96 9.97 -9.01
CA ILE A 63 -17.24 9.40 -8.58
C ILE A 63 -18.27 9.70 -9.69
N PRO A 64 -18.93 8.68 -10.26
CA PRO A 64 -20.02 8.91 -11.19
C PRO A 64 -21.11 9.80 -10.58
N ALA A 65 -21.52 10.86 -11.29
CA ALA A 65 -22.49 11.85 -10.78
C ALA A 65 -23.85 11.24 -10.38
N ALA A 66 -24.19 10.07 -10.94
CA ALA A 66 -25.39 9.31 -10.57
C ALA A 66 -25.38 8.85 -9.10
N TYR A 67 -24.21 8.62 -8.51
CA TYR A 67 -24.06 8.14 -7.13
C TYR A 67 -24.14 9.28 -6.10
N LEU A 68 -24.04 10.53 -6.55
CA LEU A 68 -24.09 11.73 -5.71
C LEU A 68 -25.48 12.37 -5.66
N GLN A 69 -26.48 11.76 -6.31
CA GLN A 69 -27.84 12.28 -6.28
C GLN A 69 -28.48 12.04 -4.90
N PRO A 70 -29.19 13.04 -4.33
CA PRO A 70 -29.91 12.86 -3.07
C PRO A 70 -30.90 11.68 -3.16
N GLY A 71 -30.75 10.69 -2.29
CA GLY A 71 -31.59 9.48 -2.28
C GLY A 71 -31.10 8.32 -3.16
N ALA A 72 -29.98 8.47 -3.85
CA ALA A 72 -29.34 7.34 -4.54
C ALA A 72 -28.76 6.35 -3.52
N THR A 73 -29.18 5.09 -3.60
CA THR A 73 -28.57 3.99 -2.83
C THR A 73 -27.49 3.33 -3.67
N ILE A 74 -26.28 3.25 -3.13
CA ILE A 74 -25.12 2.67 -3.81
C ILE A 74 -25.01 1.18 -3.40
N THR A 75 -24.78 0.29 -4.36
CA THR A 75 -24.56 -1.14 -4.11
C THR A 75 -23.09 -1.44 -3.81
N LEU A 76 -22.80 -2.62 -3.25
CA LEU A 76 -21.43 -3.02 -2.92
C LEU A 76 -20.50 -2.96 -4.15
N GLU A 77 -20.98 -3.42 -5.30
CA GLU A 77 -20.21 -3.44 -6.55
C GLU A 77 -19.84 -2.02 -7.01
N GLN A 78 -20.77 -1.07 -6.82
CA GLN A 78 -20.53 0.33 -7.15
C GLN A 78 -19.53 0.99 -6.18
N VAL A 79 -19.60 0.66 -4.89
CA VAL A 79 -18.59 1.13 -3.92
C VAL A 79 -17.21 0.56 -4.27
N LEU A 80 -17.13 -0.71 -4.66
CA LEU A 80 -15.89 -1.36 -5.09
C LEU A 80 -15.30 -0.73 -6.35
N ASP A 81 -16.12 -0.42 -7.36
CA ASP A 81 -15.65 0.29 -8.57
C ASP A 81 -15.06 1.67 -8.23
N VAL A 82 -15.71 2.42 -7.35
CA VAL A 82 -15.20 3.72 -6.87
C VAL A 82 -13.89 3.52 -6.08
N ALA A 83 -13.82 2.51 -5.22
CA ALA A 83 -12.63 2.18 -4.43
C ALA A 83 -11.42 1.88 -5.32
N LEU A 84 -11.59 0.97 -6.28
CA LEU A 84 -10.50 0.54 -7.17
C LEU A 84 -9.95 1.69 -8.02
N ARG A 85 -10.80 2.65 -8.40
CA ARG A 85 -10.39 3.83 -9.19
C ARG A 85 -9.68 4.91 -8.38
N ASN A 86 -10.09 5.12 -7.13
CA ASN A 86 -9.67 6.30 -6.35
C ASN A 86 -8.61 5.98 -5.29
N ASN A 87 -8.56 4.75 -4.79
CA ASN A 87 -7.74 4.40 -3.64
C ASN A 87 -6.22 4.62 -3.91
N PRO A 88 -5.50 5.35 -3.02
CA PRO A 88 -4.08 5.62 -3.21
C PRO A 88 -3.19 4.38 -3.06
N VAL A 89 -3.63 3.35 -2.33
CA VAL A 89 -2.84 2.14 -2.08
C VAL A 89 -2.68 1.33 -3.36
N THR A 90 -3.77 1.11 -4.11
CA THR A 90 -3.71 0.42 -5.43
C THR A 90 -2.89 1.21 -6.45
N ARG A 91 -3.02 2.54 -6.46
CA ARG A 91 -2.20 3.41 -7.32
C ARG A 91 -0.72 3.32 -6.97
N THR A 92 -0.39 3.22 -5.69
CA THR A 92 1.01 3.09 -5.22
C THR A 92 1.62 1.78 -5.68
N SER A 93 0.93 0.64 -5.45
CA SER A 93 1.43 -0.67 -5.89
C SER A 93 1.52 -0.77 -7.41
N TRP A 94 0.59 -0.16 -8.15
CA TRP A 94 0.65 -0.08 -9.61
C TRP A 94 1.89 0.70 -10.11
N HIS A 95 2.22 1.83 -9.48
CA HIS A 95 3.43 2.58 -9.84
C HIS A 95 4.72 1.84 -9.47
N GLN A 96 4.72 1.04 -8.39
CA GLN A 96 5.84 0.18 -8.02
C GLN A 96 6.07 -0.92 -9.06
N ALA A 97 5.01 -1.58 -9.52
CA ALA A 97 5.08 -2.55 -10.63
C ALA A 97 5.62 -1.91 -11.93
N ARG A 98 5.13 -0.71 -12.28
CA ARG A 98 5.65 0.04 -13.44
C ARG A 98 7.14 0.43 -13.29
N ALA A 99 7.57 0.78 -12.09
CA ALA A 99 8.98 1.05 -11.81
C ALA A 99 9.83 -0.21 -11.99
N ALA A 100 9.35 -1.38 -11.52
CA ALA A 100 10.01 -2.65 -11.75
C ALA A 100 10.08 -3.02 -13.24
N ALA A 101 9.02 -2.74 -14.01
CA ALA A 101 9.01 -2.93 -15.46
C ALA A 101 10.03 -2.04 -16.18
N ALA A 102 10.14 -0.77 -15.76
CA ALA A 102 11.16 0.15 -16.28
C ALA A 102 12.58 -0.32 -15.92
N ASN A 103 12.78 -0.85 -14.72
CA ASN A 103 14.07 -1.42 -14.30
C ASN A 103 14.45 -2.66 -15.13
N LEU A 104 13.49 -3.53 -15.47
CA LEU A 104 13.73 -4.62 -16.42
C LEU A 104 14.15 -4.09 -17.80
N GLY A 105 13.56 -2.99 -18.25
CA GLY A 105 13.99 -2.27 -19.46
C GLY A 105 15.43 -1.78 -19.35
N ALA A 106 15.80 -1.18 -18.21
CA ALA A 106 17.16 -0.71 -17.95
C ALA A 106 18.18 -1.88 -17.96
N LYS A 107 17.86 -3.01 -17.33
CA LYS A 107 18.72 -4.21 -17.36
C LYS A 107 18.86 -4.82 -18.75
N ARG A 108 17.82 -4.76 -19.58
CA ARG A 108 17.93 -5.14 -21.00
C ARG A 108 18.77 -4.17 -21.80
N ALA A 109 18.83 -2.89 -21.41
CA ALA A 109 19.64 -1.89 -22.09
C ALA A 109 21.15 -2.17 -21.96
N GLU A 110 21.58 -2.87 -20.90
CA GLU A 110 22.99 -3.27 -20.68
C GLU A 110 23.53 -4.25 -21.75
N TYR A 111 22.68 -4.77 -22.64
CA TYR A 111 23.11 -5.53 -23.83
C TYR A 111 23.63 -4.64 -24.97
N PHE A 112 23.24 -3.36 -24.97
CA PHE A 112 23.62 -2.41 -26.00
C PHE A 112 24.88 -1.64 -25.60
N PRO A 113 25.63 -1.10 -26.57
CA PRO A 113 26.71 -0.18 -26.29
C PRO A 113 26.21 1.10 -25.63
N ASP A 114 26.99 1.60 -24.67
CA ASP A 114 26.84 2.94 -24.11
C ASP A 114 27.69 3.93 -24.91
N LEU A 115 27.11 5.10 -25.19
CA LEU A 115 27.69 6.15 -26.02
C LEU A 115 27.62 7.47 -25.25
N GLU A 116 28.76 7.99 -24.85
CA GLU A 116 28.87 9.22 -24.08
C GLU A 116 29.52 10.33 -24.91
N LEU A 117 28.95 11.54 -24.88
CA LEU A 117 29.55 12.73 -25.47
C LEU A 117 30.09 13.62 -24.34
N ASP A 118 31.40 13.71 -24.28
CA ASP A 118 32.12 14.57 -23.36
C ASP A 118 32.56 15.86 -24.04
N ALA A 119 32.48 16.97 -23.31
CA ALA A 119 33.10 18.24 -23.70
C ALA A 119 33.80 18.83 -22.48
N ASN A 120 35.12 18.68 -22.45
CA ASN A 120 35.93 19.12 -21.31
C ASN A 120 36.82 20.31 -21.67
N VAL A 121 37.07 21.18 -20.69
CA VAL A 121 38.12 22.20 -20.75
C VAL A 121 39.11 21.88 -19.64
N THR A 122 40.35 21.60 -20.02
CA THR A 122 41.41 21.24 -19.08
C THR A 122 42.52 22.26 -19.17
N ARG A 123 42.83 22.91 -18.04
CA ARG A 123 44.00 23.79 -17.90
C ARG A 123 45.00 23.09 -17.01
N SER A 124 46.09 22.62 -17.60
CA SER A 124 47.17 21.94 -16.88
C SER A 124 48.44 22.79 -16.94
N LYS A 125 49.17 22.81 -15.83
CA LYS A 125 50.50 23.40 -15.73
C LYS A 125 51.47 22.29 -15.40
N GLN A 126 52.20 21.80 -16.39
CA GLN A 126 53.20 20.76 -16.18
C GLN A 126 54.56 21.40 -15.92
N THR A 127 55.30 20.86 -14.95
CA THR A 127 56.66 21.27 -14.63
C THR A 127 57.61 20.14 -15.03
N SER A 128 58.52 20.40 -15.97
CA SER A 128 59.55 19.43 -16.37
C SER A 128 60.81 19.58 -15.50
N VAL A 129 61.58 18.51 -15.29
CA VAL A 129 62.93 18.52 -14.67
C VAL A 129 63.84 17.69 -15.56
N GLY A 130 64.97 18.27 -16.00
CA GLY A 130 65.90 17.64 -16.95
C GLY A 130 65.97 18.26 -18.36
N GLY A 131 65.30 19.39 -18.63
CA GLY A 131 65.36 20.09 -19.93
C GLY A 131 64.16 21.03 -20.17
N ARG A 132 63.99 22.01 -19.29
CA ARG A 132 62.72 22.68 -18.92
C ARG A 132 62.07 23.60 -19.97
N PHE A 133 60.78 23.34 -20.24
CA PHE A 133 59.74 24.38 -20.42
C PHE A 133 58.67 24.24 -19.32
N ILE A 134 58.16 25.35 -18.81
CA ILE A 134 56.88 25.40 -18.07
C ILE A 134 55.81 25.61 -19.15
N THR A 135 55.08 24.56 -19.49
CA THR A 135 53.97 24.66 -20.44
C THR A 135 52.67 24.81 -19.66
N LEU A 136 52.10 26.00 -19.76
CA LEU A 136 50.72 26.24 -19.35
C LEU A 136 49.85 25.97 -20.57
N GLN A 137 49.16 24.83 -20.57
CA GLN A 137 48.38 24.37 -21.69
C GLN A 137 46.91 24.38 -21.30
N THR A 138 46.08 24.98 -22.15
CA THR A 138 44.63 24.87 -22.05
C THR A 138 44.17 24.11 -23.27
N THR A 139 43.58 22.94 -23.02
CA THR A 139 42.97 22.09 -24.04
C THR A 139 41.47 22.09 -23.85
N TYR A 140 40.74 22.04 -24.95
CA TYR A 140 39.29 21.91 -24.92
C TYR A 140 38.84 21.12 -26.13
N GLY A 141 37.71 20.42 -26.04
CA GLY A 141 37.16 19.78 -27.21
C GLY A 141 36.12 18.71 -26.90
N PRO A 142 35.31 18.35 -27.90
CA PRO A 142 34.39 17.24 -27.78
C PRO A 142 35.10 15.90 -27.98
N SER A 143 34.70 14.89 -27.22
CA SER A 143 35.01 13.49 -27.47
C SER A 143 33.76 12.64 -27.31
N VAL A 144 33.58 11.66 -28.20
CA VAL A 144 32.58 10.62 -28.06
C VAL A 144 33.30 9.36 -27.60
N SER A 145 32.84 8.75 -26.52
CA SER A 145 33.32 7.46 -26.06
C SER A 145 32.23 6.39 -26.24
N LEU A 146 32.68 5.17 -26.51
CA LEU A 146 31.88 3.96 -26.68
C LEU A 146 32.37 2.97 -25.63
N SER A 147 31.45 2.42 -24.84
CA SER A 147 31.74 1.28 -23.96
C SER A 147 30.71 0.17 -24.20
N TRP A 148 31.18 -1.06 -24.41
CA TRP A 148 30.28 -2.19 -24.69
C TRP A 148 30.80 -3.48 -24.07
N LEU A 149 30.04 -4.03 -23.13
CA LEU A 149 30.29 -5.36 -22.60
C LEU A 149 29.91 -6.42 -23.64
N LEU A 150 30.89 -7.09 -24.22
CA LEU A 150 30.67 -8.12 -25.22
C LEU A 150 30.27 -9.44 -24.55
N LEU A 151 31.04 -9.85 -23.54
CA LEU A 151 30.88 -11.12 -22.86
C LEU A 151 31.15 -10.99 -21.35
N ASP A 152 30.31 -11.64 -20.57
CA ASP A 152 30.31 -11.63 -19.10
C ASP A 152 29.82 -12.94 -18.50
N LEU A 153 29.86 -14.02 -19.30
CA LEU A 153 29.61 -15.41 -18.90
C LEU A 153 28.35 -15.64 -18.04
N GLY A 154 27.30 -14.84 -18.27
CA GLY A 154 25.98 -15.00 -17.66
C GLY A 154 25.55 -13.93 -16.65
N GLY A 155 26.38 -12.92 -16.37
CA GLY A 155 26.04 -11.82 -15.46
C GLY A 155 24.79 -11.03 -15.87
N ARG A 156 24.79 -10.42 -17.05
CA ARG A 156 23.65 -9.70 -17.63
C ARG A 156 22.40 -10.57 -17.75
N ALA A 157 22.57 -11.85 -18.07
CA ALA A 157 21.44 -12.77 -18.14
C ALA A 157 20.81 -12.99 -16.76
N ALA A 158 21.64 -13.15 -15.72
CA ALA A 158 21.18 -13.23 -14.34
C ALA A 158 20.54 -11.93 -13.86
N ASP A 159 21.09 -10.76 -14.19
CA ASP A 159 20.52 -9.45 -13.84
C ASP A 159 19.15 -9.21 -14.51
N VAL A 160 19.00 -9.61 -15.77
CA VAL A 160 17.71 -9.56 -16.48
C VAL A 160 16.70 -10.51 -15.87
N ASP A 161 17.11 -11.73 -15.49
CA ASP A 161 16.23 -12.68 -14.81
C ASP A 161 15.85 -12.20 -13.40
N GLU A 162 16.78 -11.59 -12.66
CA GLU A 162 16.52 -10.97 -11.36
C GLU A 162 15.49 -9.85 -11.50
N ALA A 163 15.69 -8.91 -12.43
CA ALA A 163 14.75 -7.82 -12.67
C ALA A 163 13.38 -8.32 -13.19
N ARG A 164 13.35 -9.41 -13.95
CA ARG A 164 12.10 -10.05 -14.40
C ARG A 164 11.32 -10.65 -13.24
N ASN A 165 11.99 -11.40 -12.36
CA ASN A 165 11.35 -11.98 -11.18
C ASN A 165 10.92 -10.89 -10.19
N ALA A 166 11.68 -9.79 -10.08
CA ALA A 166 11.27 -8.61 -9.31
C ALA A 166 10.00 -7.95 -9.87
N LEU A 167 9.86 -7.86 -11.20
CA LEU A 167 8.62 -7.40 -11.84
C LEU A 167 7.45 -8.32 -11.52
N PHE A 168 7.60 -9.63 -11.70
CA PHE A 168 6.52 -10.57 -11.39
C PHE A 168 6.13 -10.54 -9.91
N SER A 169 7.11 -10.45 -8.99
CA SER A 169 6.85 -10.22 -7.57
C SER A 169 6.03 -8.95 -7.33
N ALA A 170 6.39 -7.84 -7.98
CA ALA A 170 5.66 -6.57 -7.87
C ALA A 170 4.24 -6.61 -8.44
N ASP A 171 4.03 -7.30 -9.58
CA ASP A 171 2.72 -7.50 -10.19
C ASP A 171 1.80 -8.34 -9.28
N TRP A 172 2.30 -9.47 -8.75
CA TRP A 172 1.53 -10.29 -7.81
C TRP A 172 1.25 -9.57 -6.48
N THR A 173 2.19 -8.73 -6.02
CA THR A 173 1.97 -7.84 -4.87
C THR A 173 0.86 -6.82 -5.16
N HIS A 174 0.79 -6.29 -6.39
CA HIS A 174 -0.30 -5.40 -6.80
C HIS A 174 -1.65 -6.12 -6.76
N ASP A 175 -1.73 -7.35 -7.24
CA ASP A 175 -2.95 -8.17 -7.16
C ASP A 175 -3.35 -8.47 -5.72
N ALA A 176 -2.39 -8.75 -4.83
CA ALA A 176 -2.64 -8.92 -3.40
C ALA A 176 -3.20 -7.63 -2.77
N VAL A 177 -2.68 -6.46 -3.16
CA VAL A 177 -3.18 -5.16 -2.69
C VAL A 177 -4.61 -4.91 -3.17
N ILE A 178 -4.96 -5.31 -4.39
CA ILE A 178 -6.35 -5.24 -4.88
C ILE A 178 -7.26 -6.13 -4.04
N GLN A 179 -6.88 -7.38 -3.77
CA GLN A 179 -7.68 -8.29 -2.94
C GLN A 179 -7.91 -7.75 -1.52
N ASN A 180 -6.85 -7.22 -0.88
CA ASN A 180 -6.95 -6.62 0.44
C ASN A 180 -7.89 -5.39 0.45
N LEU A 181 -7.84 -4.56 -0.60
CA LEU A 181 -8.76 -3.42 -0.72
C LEU A 181 -10.21 -3.87 -0.87
N VAL A 182 -10.48 -4.89 -1.69
CA VAL A 182 -11.83 -5.45 -1.84
C VAL A 182 -12.36 -5.92 -0.49
N LEU A 183 -11.59 -6.73 0.25
CA LEU A 183 -11.98 -7.19 1.58
C LEU A 183 -12.22 -6.01 2.54
N GLN A 184 -11.36 -5.00 2.54
CA GLN A 184 -11.51 -3.82 3.41
C GLN A 184 -12.82 -3.07 3.13
N VAL A 185 -13.18 -2.91 1.85
CA VAL A 185 -14.43 -2.25 1.44
C VAL A 185 -15.64 -3.10 1.81
N GLU A 186 -15.59 -4.42 1.57
CA GLU A 186 -16.66 -5.35 1.95
C GLU A 186 -16.92 -5.32 3.47
N VAL A 187 -15.86 -5.41 4.28
CA VAL A 187 -15.97 -5.35 5.75
C VAL A 187 -16.58 -4.02 6.19
N ALA A 188 -16.09 -2.88 5.67
CA ALA A 188 -16.62 -1.57 6.01
C ALA A 188 -18.09 -1.41 5.58
N PHE A 189 -18.47 -1.97 4.43
CA PHE A 189 -19.84 -1.96 3.92
C PHE A 189 -20.78 -2.73 4.83
N TYR A 190 -20.44 -3.98 5.19
CA TYR A 190 -21.28 -4.80 6.06
C TYR A 190 -21.36 -4.24 7.49
N GLN A 191 -20.29 -3.63 8.00
CA GLN A 191 -20.30 -2.94 9.30
C GLN A 191 -21.19 -1.68 9.28
N TYR A 192 -21.13 -0.87 8.23
CA TYR A 192 -22.02 0.29 8.08
C TYR A 192 -23.50 -0.13 8.03
N GLN A 193 -23.79 -1.21 7.29
CA GLN A 193 -25.13 -1.76 7.19
C GLN A 193 -25.64 -2.32 8.52
N ASN A 194 -24.77 -2.98 9.28
CA ASN A 194 -25.07 -3.40 10.65
C ASN A 194 -25.47 -2.20 11.51
N ALA A 195 -24.69 -1.12 11.53
CA ALA A 195 -24.98 0.05 12.34
C ALA A 195 -26.32 0.71 12.00
N ARG A 196 -26.70 0.72 10.71
CA ARG A 196 -28.05 1.15 10.29
C ARG A 196 -29.15 0.25 10.82
N ALA A 197 -28.95 -1.07 10.76
CA ALA A 197 -29.90 -2.03 11.31
C ALA A 197 -30.03 -1.90 12.85
N GLN A 198 -28.91 -1.65 13.55
CA GLN A 198 -28.92 -1.38 15.00
C GLN A 198 -29.66 -0.09 15.35
N ALA A 199 -29.48 0.99 14.59
CA ALA A 199 -30.21 2.24 14.82
C ALA A 199 -31.70 2.08 14.56
N ALA A 200 -32.08 1.38 13.49
CA ALA A 200 -33.49 1.07 13.21
C ALA A 200 -34.11 0.20 14.32
N ALA A 201 -33.34 -0.71 14.92
CA ALA A 201 -33.77 -1.47 16.09
C ALA A 201 -33.92 -0.58 17.34
N ALA A 202 -32.95 0.29 17.62
CA ALA A 202 -32.97 1.22 18.75
C ALA A 202 -34.13 2.23 18.67
N GLU A 203 -34.44 2.72 17.47
CA GLU A 203 -35.59 3.60 17.23
C GLU A 203 -36.92 2.89 17.53
N ALA A 204 -37.06 1.63 17.09
CA ALA A 204 -38.23 0.82 17.41
C ALA A 204 -38.34 0.56 18.93
N THR A 205 -37.22 0.29 19.62
CA THR A 205 -37.18 0.13 21.08
C THR A 205 -37.57 1.41 21.81
N LEU A 206 -37.10 2.57 21.36
CA LEU A 206 -37.49 3.86 21.93
C LEU A 206 -38.99 4.12 21.76
N LYS A 207 -39.55 3.83 20.59
CA LYS A 207 -40.99 3.93 20.35
C LYS A 207 -41.77 3.04 21.33
N GLN A 208 -41.36 1.78 21.49
CA GLN A 208 -41.99 0.84 22.44
C GLN A 208 -41.84 1.30 23.90
N ALA A 209 -40.69 1.84 24.30
CA ALA A 209 -40.47 2.35 25.65
C ALA A 209 -41.37 3.57 25.96
N ARG A 210 -41.56 4.47 24.98
CA ARG A 210 -42.48 5.62 25.10
C ARG A 210 -43.93 5.18 25.22
N GLU A 211 -44.34 4.16 24.47
CA GLU A 211 -45.67 3.55 24.60
C GLU A 211 -45.88 2.91 25.99
N SER A 212 -44.87 2.20 26.52
CA SER A 212 -44.89 1.65 27.89
C SER A 212 -45.00 2.75 28.96
N LEU A 213 -44.27 3.85 28.79
CA LEU A 213 -44.34 5.00 29.70
C LEU A 213 -45.73 5.64 29.69
N ALA A 214 -46.30 5.89 28.51
CA ALA A 214 -47.65 6.43 28.39
C ALA A 214 -48.67 5.53 29.10
N ALA A 215 -48.58 4.20 28.90
CA ALA A 215 -49.45 3.24 29.57
C ALA A 215 -49.28 3.25 31.11
N ALA A 216 -48.06 3.38 31.62
CA ALA A 216 -47.79 3.47 33.05
C ALA A 216 -48.35 4.77 33.67
N GLU A 217 -48.22 5.90 32.97
CA GLU A 217 -48.75 7.19 33.42
C GLU A 217 -50.29 7.22 33.44
N GLU A 218 -50.95 6.64 32.43
CA GLU A 218 -52.41 6.49 32.41
C GLU A 218 -52.90 5.65 33.59
N ARG A 219 -52.22 4.54 33.87
CA ARG A 219 -52.56 3.65 35.00
C ARG A 219 -52.34 4.29 36.36
N HIS A 220 -51.27 5.06 36.50
CA HIS A 220 -51.03 5.83 37.72
C HIS A 220 -52.14 6.87 37.92
N ARG A 221 -52.54 7.58 36.86
CA ARG A 221 -53.67 8.53 36.91
C ARG A 221 -55.00 7.87 37.24
N ALA A 222 -55.19 6.62 36.81
CA ALA A 222 -56.34 5.79 37.18
C ALA A 222 -56.21 5.14 38.58
N GLY A 223 -55.11 5.37 39.32
CA GLY A 223 -54.89 4.86 40.67
C GLY A 223 -54.51 3.38 40.76
N VAL A 224 -54.18 2.74 39.63
CA VAL A 224 -53.90 1.29 39.53
C VAL A 224 -52.43 0.95 39.23
N ALA A 225 -51.54 1.96 39.22
CA ALA A 225 -50.09 1.79 39.15
C ALA A 225 -49.37 2.73 40.13
N THR A 226 -48.15 2.36 40.52
CA THR A 226 -47.34 3.08 41.50
C THR A 226 -46.46 4.14 40.83
N ILE A 227 -45.96 5.12 41.61
CA ILE A 227 -44.95 6.08 41.14
C ILE A 227 -43.68 5.35 40.71
N ALA A 228 -43.33 4.24 41.37
CA ALA A 228 -42.18 3.42 41.01
C ALA A 228 -42.31 2.85 39.58
N ASP A 229 -43.51 2.42 39.18
CA ASP A 229 -43.77 1.92 37.82
C ASP A 229 -43.51 2.99 36.75
N VAL A 230 -43.95 4.23 37.01
CA VAL A 230 -43.72 5.37 36.12
C VAL A 230 -42.24 5.73 36.06
N LEU A 231 -41.53 5.75 37.19
CA LEU A 231 -40.09 6.03 37.22
C LEU A 231 -39.26 4.96 36.50
N GLN A 232 -39.65 3.68 36.62
CA GLN A 232 -39.02 2.58 35.88
C GLN A 232 -39.22 2.73 34.37
N ALA A 233 -40.45 3.05 33.93
CA ALA A 233 -40.72 3.29 32.52
C ALA A 233 -39.97 4.53 31.97
N LYS A 234 -39.87 5.61 32.77
CA LYS A 234 -39.04 6.78 32.41
C LYS A 234 -37.56 6.42 32.25
N THR A 235 -37.04 5.61 33.16
CA THR A 235 -35.66 5.12 33.10
C THR A 235 -35.43 4.32 31.82
N ALA A 236 -36.38 3.45 31.43
CA ALA A 236 -36.29 2.68 30.18
C ALA A 236 -36.32 3.56 28.93
N VAL A 237 -37.14 4.63 28.91
CA VAL A 237 -37.15 5.62 27.82
C VAL A 237 -35.79 6.29 27.71
N SER A 238 -35.25 6.82 28.81
CA SER A 238 -33.93 7.47 28.78
C SER A 238 -32.82 6.52 28.32
N GLN A 239 -32.84 5.26 28.75
CA GLN A 239 -31.90 4.24 28.28
C GLN A 239 -32.03 3.97 26.77
N ALA A 240 -33.25 3.91 26.24
CA ALA A 240 -33.49 3.73 24.82
C ALA A 240 -33.08 4.96 23.98
N GLU A 241 -33.23 6.18 24.51
CA GLU A 241 -32.74 7.42 23.87
C GLU A 241 -31.21 7.41 23.79
N LEU A 242 -30.52 7.12 24.89
CA LEU A 242 -29.05 6.95 24.93
C LEU A 242 -28.56 5.90 23.92
N ALA A 243 -29.27 4.76 23.80
CA ALA A 243 -28.93 3.72 22.84
C ALA A 243 -29.09 4.17 21.38
N LEU A 244 -30.18 4.91 21.07
CA LEU A 244 -30.41 5.46 19.74
C LEU A 244 -29.35 6.50 19.36
N GLU A 245 -29.02 7.43 20.26
CA GLU A 245 -27.97 8.44 20.03
C GLU A 245 -26.62 7.77 19.78
N THR A 246 -26.28 6.73 20.54
CA THR A 246 -25.06 5.93 20.35
C THR A 246 -25.04 5.23 18.99
N ALA A 247 -26.17 4.63 18.57
CA ALA A 247 -26.30 3.98 17.29
C ALA A 247 -26.19 4.98 16.12
N GLN A 248 -26.79 6.16 16.25
CA GLN A 248 -26.68 7.25 15.27
C GLN A 248 -25.24 7.76 15.13
N GLY A 249 -24.52 7.92 16.25
CA GLY A 249 -23.09 8.24 16.24
C GLY A 249 -22.23 7.17 15.55
N SER A 250 -22.55 5.88 15.76
CA SER A 250 -21.88 4.77 15.06
C SER A 250 -22.12 4.78 13.56
N ILE A 251 -23.32 5.15 13.09
CA ILE A 251 -23.61 5.31 11.65
C ILE A 251 -22.68 6.35 11.03
N GLN A 252 -22.51 7.51 11.67
CA GLN A 252 -21.65 8.58 11.13
C GLN A 252 -20.18 8.13 11.06
N THR A 253 -19.69 7.48 12.11
CA THR A 253 -18.32 6.95 12.17
C THR A 253 -18.07 5.89 11.09
N LEU A 254 -18.98 4.92 10.96
CA LEU A 254 -18.84 3.83 9.99
C LEU A 254 -19.09 4.28 8.55
N ARG A 255 -19.91 5.32 8.33
CA ARG A 255 -20.02 5.98 7.01
C ARG A 255 -18.69 6.60 6.61
N GLY A 256 -18.03 7.31 7.53
CA GLY A 256 -16.71 7.88 7.29
C GLY A 256 -15.65 6.81 7.03
N ALA A 257 -15.71 5.68 7.74
CA ALA A 257 -14.84 4.53 7.50
C ALA A 257 -15.04 3.91 6.11
N LEU A 258 -16.30 3.72 5.68
CA LEU A 258 -16.65 3.23 4.34
C LEU A 258 -16.18 4.19 3.25
N ALA A 259 -16.43 5.49 3.40
CA ALA A 259 -15.97 6.53 2.49
C ALA A 259 -14.44 6.49 2.33
N THR A 260 -13.71 6.41 3.46
CA THR A 260 -12.25 6.33 3.46
C THR A 260 -11.74 5.05 2.78
N ALA A 261 -12.37 3.89 3.04
CA ALA A 261 -12.04 2.64 2.38
C ALA A 261 -12.26 2.71 0.86
N ALA A 262 -13.34 3.38 0.43
CA ALA A 262 -13.62 3.68 -0.98
C ALA A 262 -12.70 4.76 -1.59
N GLY A 263 -11.74 5.29 -0.84
CA GLY A 263 -10.83 6.32 -1.31
C GLY A 263 -11.51 7.67 -1.59
N VAL A 264 -12.64 7.94 -0.95
CA VAL A 264 -13.39 9.19 -1.04
C VAL A 264 -13.45 9.90 0.31
N SER A 265 -13.78 11.18 0.30
CA SER A 265 -13.76 11.99 1.51
C SER A 265 -14.98 11.68 2.42
N PRO A 266 -14.83 11.66 3.76
CA PRO A 266 -15.90 11.30 4.71
C PRO A 266 -17.13 12.21 4.72
N ASP A 267 -17.02 13.41 4.14
CA ASP A 267 -18.10 14.41 4.01
C ASP A 267 -19.09 14.07 2.89
N ILE A 268 -18.78 13.14 2.00
CA ILE A 268 -19.67 12.74 0.93
C ILE A 268 -20.83 11.91 1.51
N PRO A 269 -22.10 12.31 1.29
CA PRO A 269 -23.25 11.56 1.78
C PRO A 269 -23.44 10.28 0.96
N VAL A 270 -22.85 9.18 1.42
CA VAL A 270 -23.01 7.84 0.85
C VAL A 270 -24.15 7.13 1.57
N GLU A 271 -25.25 6.87 0.87
CA GLU A 271 -26.33 5.98 1.32
C GLU A 271 -26.21 4.63 0.60
N VAL A 272 -26.34 3.55 1.38
CA VAL A 272 -26.12 2.18 0.88
C VAL A 272 -27.43 1.43 0.78
N ALA A 273 -27.57 0.56 -0.23
CA ALA A 273 -28.75 -0.31 -0.38
C ALA A 273 -28.84 -1.31 0.80
N PRO A 274 -30.04 -1.61 1.34
CA PRO A 274 -30.20 -2.53 2.48
C PRO A 274 -29.70 -3.95 2.16
N LEU A 275 -29.24 -4.68 3.18
CA LEU A 275 -28.85 -6.09 3.03
C LEU A 275 -30.06 -6.96 2.69
N ALA A 276 -29.84 -8.00 1.90
CA ALA A 276 -30.86 -9.01 1.66
C ALA A 276 -31.27 -9.69 2.98
N GLU A 277 -32.57 -9.71 3.28
CA GLU A 277 -33.12 -10.32 4.51
C GLU A 277 -32.97 -11.85 4.51
N ASN A 278 -33.13 -12.46 3.33
CA ASN A 278 -33.05 -13.91 3.14
C ASN A 278 -31.67 -14.32 2.62
N VAL A 279 -30.80 -14.67 3.56
CA VAL A 279 -29.49 -15.24 3.28
C VAL A 279 -29.59 -16.77 3.27
N ASN A 280 -29.19 -17.40 2.18
CA ASN A 280 -29.02 -18.86 2.12
C ASN A 280 -27.70 -19.25 2.80
N VAL A 281 -27.81 -19.76 4.03
CA VAL A 281 -26.68 -20.06 4.91
C VAL A 281 -26.08 -21.45 4.65
N GLU A 282 -26.63 -22.22 3.70
CA GLU A 282 -26.30 -23.65 3.51
C GLU A 282 -25.24 -23.97 2.44
N GLN A 283 -24.70 -22.95 1.75
CA GLN A 283 -23.80 -23.15 0.61
C GLN A 283 -22.31 -23.18 0.96
N ILE A 284 -21.87 -24.13 1.80
CA ILE A 284 -20.44 -24.50 1.83
C ILE A 284 -20.34 -25.95 1.35
N GLY A 285 -20.28 -26.14 0.03
CA GLY A 285 -20.16 -27.45 -0.59
C GLY A 285 -18.75 -28.04 -0.58
N GLU A 286 -17.73 -27.22 -0.27
CA GLU A 286 -16.33 -27.60 -0.39
C GLU A 286 -15.69 -27.94 0.96
N THR A 287 -14.75 -28.90 0.96
CA THR A 287 -13.97 -29.27 2.14
C THR A 287 -12.87 -28.25 2.42
N VAL A 288 -12.47 -28.14 3.70
CA VAL A 288 -11.37 -27.24 4.11
C VAL A 288 -10.06 -27.54 3.36
N ASP A 289 -9.78 -28.81 3.10
CA ASP A 289 -8.56 -29.23 2.39
C ASP A 289 -8.56 -28.73 0.94
N ALA A 290 -9.69 -28.80 0.24
CA ALA A 290 -9.82 -28.28 -1.13
C ALA A 290 -9.63 -26.76 -1.18
N LEU A 291 -10.13 -26.04 -0.16
CA LEU A 291 -9.94 -24.60 -0.03
C LEU A 291 -8.47 -24.23 0.26
N ILE A 292 -7.77 -25.04 1.06
CA ILE A 292 -6.33 -24.87 1.33
C ILE A 292 -5.49 -25.08 0.05
N GLU A 293 -5.79 -26.12 -0.74
CA GLU A 293 -5.10 -26.37 -2.02
C GLU A 293 -5.34 -25.23 -3.01
N ARG A 294 -6.57 -24.71 -3.07
CA ARG A 294 -6.89 -23.54 -3.88
C ARG A 294 -6.11 -22.32 -3.42
N ALA A 295 -6.07 -22.03 -2.12
CA ALA A 295 -5.32 -20.91 -1.58
C ALA A 295 -3.83 -20.97 -1.94
N GLN A 296 -3.21 -22.15 -1.86
CA GLN A 296 -1.79 -22.32 -2.21
C GLN A 296 -1.46 -22.12 -3.70
N SER A 297 -2.47 -22.20 -4.57
CA SER A 297 -2.32 -22.03 -6.03
C SER A 297 -2.81 -20.67 -6.55
N GLN A 298 -3.80 -20.06 -5.89
CA GLN A 298 -4.47 -18.86 -6.37
C GLN A 298 -4.09 -17.58 -5.60
N ARG A 299 -3.53 -17.69 -4.39
CA ARG A 299 -3.20 -16.49 -3.61
C ARG A 299 -2.06 -15.68 -4.22
N PRO A 300 -2.29 -14.39 -4.54
CA PRO A 300 -1.29 -13.50 -5.09
C PRO A 300 -0.09 -13.23 -4.17
N ASP A 301 -0.30 -13.10 -2.86
CA ASP A 301 0.77 -12.84 -1.90
C ASP A 301 1.78 -14.01 -1.83
N LEU A 302 1.30 -15.25 -1.87
CA LEU A 302 2.15 -16.43 -1.96
C LEU A 302 2.87 -16.53 -3.31
N ALA A 303 2.22 -16.14 -4.41
CA ALA A 303 2.86 -16.06 -5.72
C ALA A 303 3.99 -15.01 -5.73
N ALA A 304 3.77 -13.82 -5.15
CA ALA A 304 4.78 -12.79 -4.99
C ALA A 304 5.99 -13.30 -4.20
N ALA A 305 5.77 -13.96 -3.06
CA ALA A 305 6.84 -14.55 -2.25
C ALA A 305 7.65 -15.62 -3.00
N ARG A 306 7.02 -16.44 -3.84
CA ARG A 306 7.73 -17.40 -4.71
C ARG A 306 8.61 -16.70 -5.76
N PHE A 307 8.13 -15.59 -6.35
CA PHE A 307 8.96 -14.80 -7.26
C PHE A 307 10.09 -14.05 -6.55
N GLU A 308 9.93 -13.67 -5.28
CA GLU A 308 11.01 -13.15 -4.44
C GLU A 308 12.13 -14.19 -4.24
N VAL A 309 11.78 -15.46 -4.03
CA VAL A 309 12.76 -16.56 -3.99
C VAL A 309 13.52 -16.66 -5.33
N LEU A 310 12.81 -16.67 -6.46
CA LEU A 310 13.43 -16.74 -7.78
C LEU A 310 14.31 -15.52 -8.10
N LYS A 311 13.92 -14.34 -7.62
CA LYS A 311 14.72 -13.12 -7.67
C LYS A 311 16.03 -13.31 -6.90
N ALA A 312 15.97 -13.74 -5.64
CA ALA A 312 17.15 -13.97 -4.82
C ALA A 312 18.07 -15.06 -5.40
N GLN A 313 17.51 -16.14 -5.97
CA GLN A 313 18.29 -17.17 -6.67
C GLN A 313 18.96 -16.64 -7.95
N SER A 314 18.34 -15.68 -8.64
CA SER A 314 18.93 -15.01 -9.80
C SER A 314 20.05 -14.06 -9.38
N HIS A 315 19.88 -13.37 -8.26
CA HIS A 315 20.92 -12.55 -7.64
C HIS A 315 22.19 -13.35 -7.30
N VAL A 316 22.04 -14.57 -6.77
CA VAL A 316 23.18 -15.49 -6.55
C VAL A 316 23.96 -15.76 -7.85
N ARG A 317 23.27 -15.90 -8.99
CA ARG A 317 23.94 -16.11 -10.29
C ARG A 317 24.66 -14.85 -10.76
N SER A 318 24.08 -13.67 -10.51
CA SER A 318 24.70 -12.38 -10.82
C SER A 318 26.01 -12.21 -10.06
N ILE A 319 25.98 -12.31 -8.72
CA ILE A 319 27.19 -12.18 -7.88
C ILE A 319 28.25 -13.22 -8.24
N ARG A 320 27.85 -14.47 -8.55
CA ARG A 320 28.79 -15.50 -8.99
C ARG A 320 29.49 -15.13 -10.30
N SER A 321 28.82 -14.42 -11.20
CA SER A 321 29.37 -14.03 -12.50
C SER A 321 30.48 -12.97 -12.38
N GLU A 322 30.49 -12.18 -11.31
CA GLU A 322 31.52 -11.17 -11.06
C GLU A 322 32.92 -11.77 -10.86
N GLY A 323 32.99 -13.03 -10.45
CA GLY A 323 34.23 -13.81 -10.36
C GLY A 323 34.70 -14.40 -11.69
N LEU A 324 33.96 -14.23 -12.78
CA LEU A 324 34.26 -14.79 -14.10
C LEU A 324 34.96 -13.76 -15.01
N PRO A 325 35.70 -14.21 -16.04
CA PRO A 325 36.28 -13.31 -17.04
C PRO A 325 35.21 -12.52 -17.79
N THR A 326 35.49 -11.23 -18.04
CA THR A 326 34.70 -10.36 -18.89
C THR A 326 35.50 -9.86 -20.09
N LEU A 327 34.79 -9.63 -21.20
CA LEU A 327 35.32 -9.06 -22.44
C LEU A 327 34.49 -7.83 -22.81
N ALA A 328 35.13 -6.68 -22.93
CA ALA A 328 34.49 -5.43 -23.32
C ALA A 328 35.20 -4.80 -24.53
N ALA A 329 34.45 -4.08 -25.35
CA ALA A 329 34.99 -3.16 -26.34
C ALA A 329 34.90 -1.73 -25.79
N ALA A 330 35.98 -0.98 -25.93
CA ALA A 330 35.99 0.45 -25.69
C ALA A 330 36.50 1.17 -26.94
N GLY A 331 35.89 2.31 -27.26
CA GLY A 331 36.33 3.16 -28.35
C GLY A 331 36.21 4.62 -27.93
N SER A 332 37.05 5.48 -28.49
CA SER A 332 36.85 6.92 -28.37
C SER A 332 37.28 7.62 -29.65
N VAL A 333 36.56 8.67 -29.99
CA VAL A 333 36.89 9.58 -31.08
C VAL A 333 36.68 11.01 -30.59
N GLY A 334 37.60 11.92 -30.87
CA GLY A 334 37.47 13.27 -30.39
C GLY A 334 38.45 14.22 -31.05
N ARG A 335 38.16 15.51 -30.93
CA ARG A 335 39.04 16.58 -31.39
C ARG A 335 39.43 17.44 -30.22
N VAL A 336 40.74 17.58 -30.00
CA VAL A 336 41.28 18.45 -28.96
C VAL A 336 41.86 19.70 -29.61
N TYR A 337 41.40 20.85 -29.16
CA TYR A 337 41.89 22.17 -29.54
C TYR A 337 42.89 22.69 -28.51
N PHE A 338 43.90 23.41 -28.99
CA PHE A 338 44.97 23.95 -28.16
C PHE A 338 44.92 25.48 -28.14
N TYR A 339 44.66 26.07 -26.98
CA TYR A 339 44.46 27.53 -26.86
C TYR A 339 45.72 28.35 -27.20
N ASN A 340 46.93 27.85 -26.91
CA ASN A 340 48.20 28.58 -27.07
C ASN A 340 49.32 27.67 -27.63
N SER A 341 49.04 26.89 -28.68
CA SER A 341 50.04 26.03 -29.33
C SER A 341 50.33 26.49 -30.77
N PRO A 342 51.43 27.23 -31.02
CA PRO A 342 51.79 27.67 -32.37
C PRO A 342 52.09 26.46 -33.26
N GLY A 343 51.31 26.28 -34.34
CA GLY A 343 51.54 25.25 -35.37
C GLY A 343 50.64 24.01 -35.30
N LEU A 344 49.89 23.80 -34.21
CA LEU A 344 48.94 22.71 -34.03
C LEU A 344 47.66 23.25 -33.35
N PRO A 345 46.72 23.83 -34.11
CA PRO A 345 45.50 24.42 -33.53
C PRO A 345 44.54 23.35 -32.97
N PHE A 346 44.55 22.16 -33.56
CA PHE A 346 43.78 21.00 -33.10
C PHE A 346 44.47 19.69 -33.47
N ALA A 347 44.08 18.62 -32.78
CA ALA A 347 44.42 17.24 -33.11
C ALA A 347 43.17 16.37 -33.05
N ASP A 348 43.07 15.44 -34.00
CA ASP A 348 42.06 14.38 -33.99
C ASP A 348 42.65 13.15 -33.31
N ASN A 349 41.90 12.61 -32.35
CA ASN A 349 42.30 11.44 -31.59
C ASN A 349 41.24 10.37 -31.83
N TYR A 350 41.67 9.14 -32.11
CA TYR A 350 40.81 7.98 -32.09
C TYR A 350 41.53 6.83 -31.39
N SER A 351 40.78 6.05 -30.63
CA SER A 351 41.29 4.83 -30.00
C SER A 351 40.23 3.75 -30.01
N GLY A 352 40.67 2.51 -30.04
CA GLY A 352 39.83 1.32 -29.94
C GLY A 352 40.60 0.26 -29.17
N ALA A 353 39.94 -0.37 -28.21
CA ALA A 353 40.52 -1.40 -27.36
C ALA A 353 39.49 -2.50 -27.11
N ILE A 354 39.97 -3.74 -27.08
CA ILE A 354 39.24 -4.86 -26.51
C ILE A 354 39.87 -5.17 -25.16
N LEU A 355 39.08 -5.05 -24.10
CA LEU A 355 39.50 -5.21 -22.71
C LEU A 355 39.06 -6.58 -22.23
N PHE A 356 40.03 -7.44 -21.93
CA PHE A 356 39.80 -8.69 -21.22
C PHE A 356 40.15 -8.48 -19.75
N ARG A 357 39.21 -8.75 -18.85
CA ARG A 357 39.42 -8.66 -17.41
C ARG A 357 39.10 -10.00 -16.77
N PHE A 358 40.08 -10.56 -16.06
CA PHE A 358 39.89 -11.78 -15.27
C PHE A 358 40.39 -11.55 -13.84
N PRO A 359 39.50 -11.48 -12.83
CA PRO A 359 39.91 -11.32 -11.45
C PRO A 359 40.50 -12.62 -10.90
N ILE A 360 41.83 -12.74 -10.91
CA ILE A 360 42.53 -13.96 -10.45
C ILE A 360 42.52 -14.08 -8.92
N PHE A 361 42.59 -12.94 -8.21
CA PHE A 361 42.60 -12.92 -6.75
C PHE A 361 41.92 -11.65 -6.22
N THR A 362 40.86 -11.82 -5.43
CA THR A 362 40.06 -10.75 -4.80
C THR A 362 40.04 -10.85 -3.28
N GLY A 363 41.02 -11.54 -2.67
CA GLY A 363 41.05 -11.73 -1.22
C GLY A 363 39.88 -12.56 -0.66
N GLY A 364 39.21 -13.35 -1.50
CA GLY A 364 38.04 -14.15 -1.13
C GLY A 364 36.70 -13.40 -1.18
N GLN A 365 36.69 -12.11 -1.56
CA GLN A 365 35.50 -11.26 -1.60
C GLN A 365 34.33 -11.93 -2.34
N ASN A 366 34.53 -12.33 -3.60
CA ASN A 366 33.47 -12.95 -4.41
C ASN A 366 32.92 -14.27 -3.81
N VAL A 367 33.75 -15.02 -3.08
CA VAL A 367 33.32 -16.25 -2.39
C VAL A 367 32.36 -15.91 -1.25
N TYR A 368 32.70 -14.91 -0.44
CA TYR A 368 31.87 -14.47 0.69
C TYR A 368 30.60 -13.75 0.22
N GLU A 369 30.65 -12.93 -0.82
CA GLU A 369 29.47 -12.29 -1.42
C GLU A 369 28.53 -13.35 -2.02
N THR A 370 29.07 -14.39 -2.69
CA THR A 370 28.26 -15.50 -3.19
C THR A 370 27.65 -16.31 -2.04
N LEU A 371 28.39 -16.51 -0.94
CA LEU A 371 27.88 -17.20 0.24
C LEU A 371 26.75 -16.39 0.90
N GLU A 372 26.95 -15.08 1.05
CA GLU A 372 25.93 -14.16 1.57
C GLU A 372 24.66 -14.21 0.71
N ALA A 373 24.79 -14.04 -0.61
CA ALA A 373 23.64 -14.09 -1.52
C ALA A 373 22.90 -15.45 -1.45
N ARG A 374 23.61 -16.57 -1.25
CA ARG A 374 22.99 -17.89 -1.07
C ARG A 374 22.20 -17.99 0.22
N GLU A 375 22.73 -17.50 1.33
CA GLU A 375 22.01 -17.50 2.61
C GLU A 375 20.83 -16.51 2.58
N GLN A 376 20.93 -15.40 1.85
CA GLN A 376 19.79 -14.52 1.57
C GLN A 376 18.70 -15.24 0.74
N ALA A 377 19.07 -16.02 -0.28
CA ALA A 377 18.11 -16.81 -1.05
C ALA A 377 17.41 -17.88 -0.19
N ARG A 378 18.15 -18.59 0.68
CA ARG A 378 17.55 -19.51 1.66
C ARG A 378 16.66 -18.81 2.68
N SER A 379 17.03 -17.59 3.08
CA SER A 379 16.18 -16.78 3.95
C SER A 379 14.85 -16.44 3.27
N ALA A 380 14.88 -16.06 1.98
CA ALA A 380 13.67 -15.83 1.18
C ALA A 380 12.82 -17.12 1.05
N GLU A 381 13.44 -18.29 0.89
CA GLU A 381 12.73 -19.58 0.88
C GLU A 381 12.02 -19.85 2.21
N GLY A 382 12.69 -19.60 3.35
CA GLY A 382 12.09 -19.72 4.67
C GLY A 382 10.95 -18.74 4.92
N GLN A 383 11.05 -17.51 4.40
CA GLN A 383 9.96 -16.52 4.45
C GLN A 383 8.74 -16.98 3.64
N ALA A 384 8.96 -17.55 2.45
CA ALA A 384 7.89 -18.10 1.62
C ALA A 384 7.19 -19.30 2.27
N GLU A 385 7.94 -20.20 2.94
CA GLU A 385 7.34 -21.32 3.68
C GLU A 385 6.55 -20.82 4.91
N THR A 386 7.08 -19.82 5.63
CA THR A 386 6.35 -19.18 6.74
C THR A 386 5.03 -18.56 6.26
N LEU A 387 5.04 -17.87 5.12
CA LEU A 387 3.83 -17.31 4.53
C LEU A 387 2.86 -18.41 4.12
N LYS A 388 3.33 -19.51 3.53
CA LYS A 388 2.50 -20.67 3.19
C LYS A 388 1.81 -21.25 4.43
N ASP A 389 2.52 -21.42 5.54
CA ASP A 389 1.92 -21.91 6.79
C ASP A 389 0.86 -20.93 7.33
N GLN A 390 1.11 -19.62 7.23
CA GLN A 390 0.13 -18.59 7.58
C GLN A 390 -1.12 -18.65 6.70
N VAL A 391 -0.95 -18.87 5.38
CA VAL A 391 -2.06 -19.05 4.43
C VAL A 391 -2.93 -20.23 4.86
N VAL A 392 -2.31 -21.38 5.18
CA VAL A 392 -3.04 -22.58 5.63
C VAL A 392 -3.86 -22.28 6.89
N LEU A 393 -3.25 -21.60 7.88
CA LEU A 393 -3.94 -21.22 9.12
C LEU A 393 -5.06 -20.20 8.90
N GLN A 394 -4.88 -19.24 8.00
CA GLN A 394 -5.89 -18.23 7.65
C GLN A 394 -7.12 -18.89 7.03
N VAL A 395 -6.94 -19.75 6.02
CA VAL A 395 -8.05 -20.48 5.38
C VAL A 395 -8.78 -21.37 6.39
N TRP A 396 -8.02 -22.09 7.24
CA TRP A 396 -8.60 -22.91 8.29
C TRP A 396 -9.46 -22.07 9.24
N THR A 397 -8.91 -20.96 9.74
CA THR A 397 -9.60 -20.03 10.63
C THR A 397 -10.87 -19.46 9.99
N SER A 398 -10.76 -18.96 8.76
CA SER A 398 -11.88 -18.36 8.02
C SER A 398 -12.99 -19.37 7.70
N TYR A 399 -12.63 -20.61 7.39
CA TYR A 399 -13.60 -21.70 7.20
C TYR A 399 -14.42 -21.99 8.47
N TYR A 400 -13.75 -22.16 9.62
CA TYR A 400 -14.45 -22.41 10.88
C TYR A 400 -15.19 -21.17 11.41
N ASN A 401 -14.70 -19.96 11.14
CA ASN A 401 -15.39 -18.72 11.44
C ASN A 401 -16.69 -18.59 10.64
N LEU A 402 -16.66 -18.89 9.33
CA LEU A 402 -17.88 -18.89 8.50
C LEU A 402 -18.88 -19.94 8.98
N LYS A 403 -18.42 -21.17 9.29
CA LYS A 403 -19.28 -22.22 9.85
C LYS A 403 -19.91 -21.80 11.18
N THR A 404 -19.15 -21.11 12.02
CA THR A 404 -19.65 -20.57 13.31
C THR A 404 -20.64 -19.44 13.08
N ALA A 405 -20.36 -18.50 12.17
CA ALA A 405 -21.27 -17.41 11.82
C ALA A 405 -22.59 -17.94 11.24
N ALA A 406 -22.53 -19.00 10.43
CA ALA A 406 -23.69 -19.70 9.89
C ALA A 406 -24.58 -20.30 10.98
N GLN A 407 -23.99 -20.86 12.05
CA GLN A 407 -24.76 -21.35 13.18
C GLN A 407 -25.31 -20.20 14.05
N ARG A 408 -24.52 -19.12 14.24
CA ARG A 408 -24.94 -17.94 15.00
C ARG A 408 -26.16 -17.25 14.40
N ILE A 409 -26.22 -17.08 13.09
CA ILE A 409 -27.39 -16.46 12.45
C ILE A 409 -28.65 -17.31 12.64
N ARG A 410 -28.56 -18.65 12.61
CA ARG A 410 -29.70 -19.53 12.91
C ARG A 410 -30.17 -19.36 14.35
N THR A 411 -29.26 -19.48 15.31
CA THR A 411 -29.59 -19.33 16.74
C THR A 411 -30.10 -17.93 17.08
N ALA A 412 -29.57 -16.88 16.44
CA ALA A 412 -30.03 -15.51 16.64
C ALA A 412 -31.45 -15.28 16.09
N ARG A 413 -31.82 -15.92 14.97
CA ARG A 413 -33.19 -15.91 14.44
C ARG A 413 -34.18 -16.61 15.37
N ASP A 414 -33.80 -17.77 15.91
CA ASP A 414 -34.61 -18.50 16.89
C ASP A 414 -34.80 -17.68 18.18
N LEU A 415 -33.72 -17.06 18.67
CA LEU A 415 -33.74 -16.17 19.83
C LEU A 415 -34.65 -14.96 19.59
N LEU A 416 -34.55 -14.31 18.44
CA LEU A 416 -35.42 -13.19 18.07
C LEU A 416 -36.89 -13.62 18.03
N THR A 417 -37.18 -14.80 17.45
CA THR A 417 -38.55 -15.34 17.39
C THR A 417 -39.12 -15.56 18.79
N ALA A 418 -38.36 -16.23 19.67
CA ALA A 418 -38.77 -16.48 21.05
C ALA A 418 -38.93 -15.17 21.87
N ALA A 419 -37.99 -14.23 21.72
CA ALA A 419 -38.04 -12.95 22.41
C ALA A 419 -39.21 -12.07 21.94
N THR A 420 -39.55 -12.12 20.64
CA THR A 420 -40.74 -11.44 20.08
C THR A 420 -42.01 -11.96 20.73
N GLN A 421 -42.21 -13.28 20.74
CA GLN A 421 -43.38 -13.90 21.35
C GLN A 421 -43.47 -13.60 22.87
N SER A 422 -42.35 -13.66 23.58
CA SER A 422 -42.29 -13.34 25.01
C SER A 422 -42.69 -11.88 25.28
N GLN A 423 -42.21 -10.94 24.48
CA GLN A 423 -42.55 -9.53 24.58
C GLN A 423 -44.04 -9.27 24.27
N GLU A 424 -44.61 -9.94 23.27
CA GLU A 424 -46.04 -9.85 22.95
C GLU A 424 -46.92 -10.37 24.10
N VAL A 425 -46.56 -11.50 24.71
CA VAL A 425 -47.26 -12.08 25.86
C VAL A 425 -47.15 -11.16 27.08
N ALA A 426 -45.96 -10.65 27.39
CA ALA A 426 -45.76 -9.74 28.50
C ALA A 426 -46.54 -8.43 28.31
N ALA A 427 -46.55 -7.87 27.09
CA ALA A 427 -47.32 -6.69 26.76
C ALA A 427 -48.83 -6.93 26.87
N GLY A 428 -49.32 -8.10 26.47
CA GLY A 428 -50.71 -8.52 26.64
C GLY A 428 -51.11 -8.63 28.12
N ARG A 429 -50.31 -9.32 28.94
CA ARG A 429 -50.54 -9.47 30.39
C ARG A 429 -50.49 -8.13 31.10
N TYR A 430 -49.53 -7.28 30.74
CA TYR A 430 -49.47 -5.92 31.27
C TYR A 430 -50.76 -5.19 30.90
N ARG A 431 -51.17 -5.12 29.63
CA ARG A 431 -52.43 -4.47 29.20
C ARG A 431 -53.67 -4.99 29.92
N ALA A 432 -53.76 -6.29 30.19
CA ALA A 432 -54.87 -6.91 30.94
C ALA A 432 -54.83 -6.65 32.46
N GLY A 433 -53.75 -6.06 32.99
CA GLY A 433 -53.61 -5.74 34.42
C GLY A 433 -53.16 -6.90 35.29
N VAL A 434 -52.76 -8.02 34.68
CA VAL A 434 -52.33 -9.27 35.35
C VAL A 434 -50.81 -9.50 35.28
N GLY A 435 -50.08 -8.51 34.77
CA GLY A 435 -48.62 -8.52 34.64
C GLY A 435 -48.01 -7.22 35.17
N SER A 436 -46.77 -7.32 35.67
CA SER A 436 -45.99 -6.18 36.17
C SER A 436 -45.38 -5.37 35.02
N ILE A 437 -45.18 -4.05 35.21
CA ILE A 437 -44.40 -3.26 34.26
C ILE A 437 -42.95 -3.77 34.17
N LEU A 438 -42.42 -4.30 35.28
CA LEU A 438 -41.08 -4.87 35.32
C LEU A 438 -40.97 -6.07 34.37
N ASP A 439 -41.97 -6.95 34.35
CA ASP A 439 -42.00 -8.10 33.44
C ASP A 439 -42.02 -7.65 31.97
N LEU A 440 -42.79 -6.61 31.67
CA LEU A 440 -42.84 -6.01 30.33
C LEU A 440 -41.50 -5.40 29.94
N LEU A 441 -40.88 -4.60 30.81
CA LEU A 441 -39.59 -3.96 30.54
C LEU A 441 -38.47 -4.99 30.37
N ILE A 442 -38.47 -6.08 31.16
CA ILE A 442 -37.53 -7.20 31.00
C ILE A 442 -37.73 -7.86 29.63
N ALA A 443 -38.97 -8.14 29.24
CA ALA A 443 -39.26 -8.77 27.94
C ALA A 443 -38.92 -7.85 26.76
N GLN A 444 -39.19 -6.54 26.86
CA GLN A 444 -38.81 -5.53 25.86
C GLN A 444 -37.28 -5.42 25.72
N SER A 445 -36.54 -5.42 26.84
CA SER A 445 -35.09 -5.43 26.83
C SER A 445 -34.54 -6.70 26.17
N ALA A 446 -35.08 -7.88 26.51
CA ALA A 446 -34.70 -9.14 25.88
C ALA A 446 -34.97 -9.15 24.36
N TYR A 447 -36.11 -8.63 23.92
CA TYR A 447 -36.44 -8.47 22.50
C TYR A 447 -35.50 -7.50 21.77
N ALA A 448 -35.22 -6.33 22.36
CA ALA A 448 -34.30 -5.35 21.80
C ALA A 448 -32.89 -5.95 21.62
N ASN A 449 -32.39 -6.65 22.64
CA ASN A 449 -31.10 -7.34 22.59
C ASN A 449 -31.09 -8.47 21.54
N ALA A 450 -32.15 -9.27 21.45
CA ALA A 450 -32.24 -10.33 20.44
C ALA A 450 -32.25 -9.78 19.00
N ARG A 451 -32.96 -8.66 18.77
CA ARG A 451 -32.99 -7.99 17.47
C ARG A 451 -31.62 -7.42 17.09
N ALA A 452 -30.92 -6.81 18.04
CA ALA A 452 -29.55 -6.36 17.86
C ALA A 452 -28.60 -7.52 17.54
N GLN A 453 -28.73 -8.66 18.24
CA GLN A 453 -27.90 -9.85 17.99
C GLN A 453 -28.15 -10.49 16.63
N GLU A 454 -29.39 -10.51 16.13
CA GLU A 454 -29.70 -11.02 14.78
C GLU A 454 -29.08 -10.13 13.69
N ALA A 455 -29.21 -8.80 13.82
CA ALA A 455 -28.60 -7.85 12.88
C ALA A 455 -27.07 -7.98 12.84
N GLN A 456 -26.44 -8.14 14.01
CA GLN A 456 -25.00 -8.38 14.12
C GLN A 456 -24.62 -9.72 13.48
N ALA A 457 -25.30 -10.82 13.83
CA ALA A 457 -25.01 -12.15 13.32
C ALA A 457 -25.14 -12.25 11.80
N ARG A 458 -26.11 -11.54 11.21
CA ARG A 458 -26.25 -11.43 9.75
C ARG A 458 -25.05 -10.75 9.11
N SER A 459 -24.59 -9.64 9.70
CA SER A 459 -23.44 -8.88 9.19
C SER A 459 -22.12 -9.66 9.36
N ASP A 460 -21.95 -10.33 10.51
CA ASP A 460 -20.80 -11.20 10.80
C ASP A 460 -20.68 -12.35 9.79
N TRP A 461 -21.80 -12.91 9.34
CA TRP A 461 -21.80 -13.97 8.32
C TRP A 461 -21.28 -13.47 6.97
N PHE A 462 -21.72 -12.29 6.52
CA PHE A 462 -21.22 -11.70 5.28
C PHE A 462 -19.73 -11.35 5.37
N VAL A 463 -19.29 -10.82 6.51
CA VAL A 463 -17.87 -10.56 6.77
C VAL A 463 -17.05 -11.85 6.75
N ALA A 464 -17.53 -12.92 7.40
CA ALA A 464 -16.84 -14.20 7.40
C ALA A 464 -16.78 -14.83 5.99
N LEU A 465 -17.81 -14.61 5.16
CA LEU A 465 -17.83 -15.06 3.77
C LEU A 465 -16.80 -14.31 2.92
N ALA A 466 -16.76 -12.98 3.05
CA ALA A 466 -15.76 -12.13 2.40
C ALA A 466 -14.33 -12.51 2.81
N MET A 467 -14.09 -12.77 4.10
CA MET A 467 -12.80 -13.24 4.62
C MET A 467 -12.40 -14.59 4.01
N LEU A 468 -13.32 -15.56 3.93
CA LEU A 468 -13.01 -16.85 3.32
C LEU A 468 -12.69 -16.73 1.83
N ALA A 469 -13.44 -15.90 1.09
CA ALA A 469 -13.16 -15.61 -0.30
C ALA A 469 -11.75 -15.03 -0.48
N HIS A 470 -11.44 -13.98 0.29
CA HIS A 470 -10.12 -13.36 0.31
C HIS A 470 -9.01 -14.37 0.61
N ASP A 471 -9.14 -15.15 1.68
CA ASP A 471 -8.09 -16.06 2.14
C ASP A 471 -7.87 -17.25 1.20
N THR A 472 -8.88 -17.59 0.39
CA THR A 472 -8.78 -18.61 -0.66
C THR A 472 -8.27 -18.07 -2.00
N GLY A 473 -8.04 -16.75 -2.09
CA GLY A 473 -7.53 -16.07 -3.27
C GLY A 473 -8.60 -15.69 -4.30
N SER A 474 -9.88 -15.71 -3.95
CA SER A 474 -10.97 -15.22 -4.80
C SER A 474 -11.39 -13.79 -4.45
N LEU A 475 -11.79 -13.01 -5.47
CA LEU A 475 -12.26 -11.62 -5.33
C LEU A 475 -13.75 -11.51 -4.93
N GLY A 476 -14.33 -12.59 -4.42
CA GLY A 476 -15.74 -12.71 -4.06
C GLY A 476 -16.06 -14.14 -3.64
N PRO A 477 -17.26 -14.41 -3.08
CA PRO A 477 -17.66 -15.78 -2.72
C PRO A 477 -17.44 -16.70 -3.91
N PRO A 478 -17.04 -17.96 -3.71
CA PRO A 478 -16.84 -18.90 -4.81
C PRO A 478 -18.15 -19.01 -5.60
N ALA A 479 -18.27 -18.24 -6.67
CA ALA A 479 -19.23 -18.50 -7.70
C ALA A 479 -18.86 -19.87 -8.24
N ASP A 480 -19.86 -20.74 -8.43
CA ASP A 480 -19.76 -21.95 -9.23
C ASP A 480 -19.10 -21.61 -10.58
N ARG A 481 -17.79 -21.57 -10.62
CA ARG A 481 -17.02 -21.71 -11.83
C ARG A 481 -16.78 -23.20 -11.90
N PRO A 482 -17.50 -23.94 -12.76
CA PRO A 482 -17.17 -25.33 -12.98
C PRO A 482 -15.68 -25.39 -13.31
N VAL A 483 -14.93 -26.08 -12.46
CA VAL A 483 -13.55 -26.46 -12.75
C VAL A 483 -13.61 -27.15 -14.11
N PRO A 484 -12.87 -26.72 -15.13
CA PRO A 484 -12.81 -27.49 -16.36
C PRO A 484 -12.24 -28.85 -15.98
N SER A 485 -13.08 -29.88 -16.03
CA SER A 485 -12.64 -31.25 -15.83
C SER A 485 -11.53 -31.50 -16.84
N ALA A 486 -10.31 -31.72 -16.35
CA ALA A 486 -9.21 -32.19 -17.16
C ALA A 486 -9.54 -33.64 -17.56
N GLY A 487 -10.34 -33.79 -18.62
CA GLY A 487 -10.95 -35.07 -18.92
C GLY A 487 -11.88 -35.10 -20.12
N GLU A 488 -11.62 -34.36 -21.19
CA GLU A 488 -12.20 -34.71 -22.50
C GLU A 488 -11.13 -34.57 -23.61
N LYS A 489 -10.35 -35.64 -23.75
CA LYS A 489 -9.71 -35.96 -25.02
C LYS A 489 -10.80 -36.45 -25.98
N GLY A 490 -11.11 -35.63 -26.99
CA GLY A 490 -11.49 -36.05 -28.33
C GLY A 490 -12.96 -36.43 -28.58
N ALA A 491 -13.63 -35.61 -29.40
CA ALA A 491 -14.51 -36.08 -30.48
C ALA A 491 -14.89 -34.93 -31.44
N GLY A 492 -14.42 -35.04 -32.69
CA GLY A 492 -15.08 -34.56 -33.92
C GLY A 492 -15.34 -33.05 -34.11
N GLN A 493 -14.53 -32.39 -34.95
CA GLN A 493 -14.66 -32.34 -36.42
C GLN A 493 -13.37 -31.78 -37.03
#